data_AF-A0A0E9Y2Y2-F1
#
_entry.id   AF-A0A0E9Y2Y2-F1
#
_cell.length_a   1.000
_cell.length_b   1.000
_cell.length_c   1.000
_cell.angle_alpha   90.00
_cell.angle_beta   90.00
_cell.angle_gamma   90.00
#
_symmetry.space_group_name_H-M   'P 1'
#
loop_
_entity.id
_entity.type
_entity.pdbx_description
1 polymer ?
#
loop_
_entity_poly.entity_id
_entity_poly.type
_entity_poly.pdbx_seq_one_letter_code
_entity_poly.pdbx_strand_id
1 'polypeptide(L)' 'MTASNLSNLLKNFRNGSDIELYLPKFKLEQAIYLKETLKAMGIKDFFTAAAELRGISDRRNLVVSEVIHKAF' A
#
# COMPACT_ATOMS: atom_id res chain seq x y z
N MET A 1 -3.46 2.16 -11.71
CA MET A 1 -2.60 3.13 -12.41
C MET A 1 -1.18 2.61 -12.37
N THR A 2 -0.48 2.54 -13.51
CA THR A 2 0.93 2.11 -13.59
C THR A 2 1.85 3.33 -13.66
N ALA A 3 3.16 3.13 -13.46
CA ALA A 3 4.16 4.19 -13.62
C ALA A 3 4.16 4.79 -15.04
N SER A 4 3.94 3.96 -16.06
CA SER A 4 3.81 4.40 -17.45
C SER A 4 2.57 5.29 -17.66
N ASN A 5 1.42 4.89 -17.10
CA ASN A 5 0.19 5.68 -17.20
C ASN A 5 0.34 7.03 -16.50
N LEU A 6 0.98 7.07 -15.31
CA LEU A 6 1.28 8.32 -14.61
C LEU A 6 2.21 9.22 -15.44
N SER A 7 3.28 8.66 -15.99
CA SER A 7 4.23 9.41 -16.82
C SER A 7 3.57 10.00 -18.06
N ASN A 8 2.67 9.25 -18.70
CA ASN A 8 1.89 9.72 -19.85
C ASN A 8 0.90 10.81 -19.45
N LEU A 9 0.20 10.65 -18.33
CA LEU A 9 -0.69 11.68 -17.80
C LEU A 9 0.05 13.00 -17.55
N LEU A 10 1.21 12.96 -16.89
CA LEU A 10 2.02 14.14 -16.60
C LEU A 10 2.53 14.83 -17.87
N LYS A 11 2.84 14.08 -18.94
CA LYS A 11 3.21 14.66 -20.25
C LYS A 11 2.07 15.47 -20.87
N ASN A 12 0.82 15.03 -20.67
CA ASN A 12 -0.36 15.67 -21.24
C ASN A 12 -0.81 16.92 -20.47
N PHE A 13 -0.41 17.08 -19.19
CA PHE A 13 -0.71 18.25 -18.35
C PHE A 13 0.09 19.53 -18.72
N ARG A 14 0.88 19.51 -19.79
CA ARG A 14 1.79 20.61 -20.15
C ARG A 14 1.10 21.88 -20.68
N ASN A 15 -0.18 21.80 -21.07
CA ASN A 15 -0.94 22.93 -21.58
C ASN A 15 -2.01 23.31 -20.55
N GLY A 16 -1.75 24.39 -19.79
CA GLY A 16 -2.73 24.96 -18.88
C GLY A 16 -3.86 25.65 -19.64
N SER A 17 -5.08 25.52 -19.13
CA SER A 17 -6.25 26.30 -19.56
C SER A 17 -6.92 26.88 -18.32
N ASP A 18 -7.41 28.11 -18.42
CA ASP A 18 -8.15 28.73 -17.33
C ASP A 18 -9.51 28.05 -17.19
N ILE A 19 -9.80 27.56 -15.98
CA ILE A 19 -11.05 26.88 -15.66
C ILE A 19 -11.61 27.39 -14.33
N GLU A 20 -12.93 27.47 -14.23
CA GLU A 20 -13.62 27.63 -12.95
C GLU A 20 -13.81 26.25 -12.32
N LEU A 21 -13.02 25.98 -11.27
CA LEU A 21 -13.01 24.70 -10.55
C LEU A 21 -13.62 24.85 -9.16
N TYR A 22 -14.56 23.97 -8.82
CA TYR A 22 -15.13 23.84 -7.48
C TYR A 22 -14.78 22.46 -6.92
N LEU A 23 -14.06 22.43 -5.81
CA LEU A 23 -13.72 21.18 -5.10
C LEU A 23 -14.41 21.16 -3.73
N PRO A 24 -15.05 20.04 -3.35
CA PRO A 24 -15.67 19.92 -2.04
C PRO A 24 -14.60 19.89 -0.95
N LYS A 25 -14.90 20.49 0.21
CA LYS A 25 -14.08 20.30 1.41
C LYS A 25 -14.35 18.89 1.95
N PHE A 26 -13.31 18.07 2.04
CA PHE A 26 -13.43 16.72 2.59
C PHE A 26 -12.25 16.39 3.52
N LYS A 27 -12.45 15.30 4.28
CA LYS A 27 -11.43 14.64 5.09
C LYS A 27 -11.52 13.14 4.80
N LEU A 28 -10.39 12.47 4.64
CA LEU A 28 -10.33 11.04 4.37
C LEU A 28 -9.44 10.36 5.40
N GLU A 29 -9.97 9.39 6.11
CA GLU A 29 -9.20 8.51 6.99
C GLU A 29 -9.49 7.06 6.60
N GLN A 30 -8.45 6.23 6.54
CA GLN A 30 -8.60 4.82 6.20
C GLN A 30 -7.61 3.96 7.00
N ALA A 31 -8.10 2.88 7.58
CA ALA A 31 -7.28 1.79 8.09
C ALA A 31 -7.44 0.56 7.20
N ILE A 32 -6.33 -0.08 6.81
CA ILE A 32 -6.29 -1.22 5.90
C ILE A 32 -5.58 -2.37 6.59
N TYR A 33 -6.25 -3.52 6.65
CA TYR A 33 -5.67 -4.80 7.07
C TYR A 33 -5.06 -5.48 5.84
N LEU A 34 -3.74 -5.56 5.81
CA LEU A 34 -2.98 -5.94 4.62
C LEU A 34 -2.65 -7.43 4.57
N LYS A 35 -2.89 -8.20 5.63
CA LYS A 35 -2.50 -9.60 5.72
C LYS A 35 -2.94 -10.44 4.51
N GLU A 36 -4.24 -10.43 4.19
CA GLU A 36 -4.77 -11.24 3.08
C GLU A 36 -4.31 -10.70 1.71
N THR A 37 -4.20 -9.38 1.56
CA THR A 37 -3.65 -8.75 0.35
C THR A 37 -2.18 -9.16 0.13
N LEU A 38 -1.36 -9.14 1.18
CA LEU A 38 0.06 -9.53 1.11
C LEU A 38 0.22 -11.02 0.79
N LYS A 39 -0.62 -11.89 1.37
CA LYS A 39 -0.67 -13.31 0.99
C LYS A 39 -1.02 -13.50 -0.48
N ALA A 40 -2.02 -12.78 -0.98
CA ALA A 40 -2.43 -12.82 -2.38
C ALA A 40 -1.33 -12.31 -3.33
N MET A 41 -0.50 -11.34 -2.88
CA MET A 41 0.67 -10.84 -3.60
C MET A 41 1.90 -11.76 -3.49
N GLY A 42 1.83 -12.87 -2.75
CA GLY A 42 2.90 -13.87 -2.67
C GLY A 42 3.65 -13.94 -1.34
N ILE A 43 3.41 -13.01 -0.41
CA ILE A 43 4.03 -13.02 0.92
C ILE A 43 3.22 -13.96 1.83
N LYS A 44 3.43 -15.27 1.69
CA LYS A 44 2.63 -16.29 2.38
C LYS A 44 3.30 -16.79 3.66
N ASP A 45 4.56 -17.21 3.56
CA ASP A 45 5.28 -17.86 4.67
C ASP A 45 5.44 -16.95 5.88
N PHE A 46 5.50 -15.64 5.66
CA PHE A 46 5.56 -14.60 6.69
C PHE A 46 4.46 -14.70 7.77
N PHE A 47 3.32 -15.31 7.41
CA PHE A 47 2.15 -15.47 8.27
C PHE A 47 1.96 -16.91 8.78
N THR A 48 2.92 -17.81 8.56
CA THR A 48 2.84 -19.22 8.96
C THR A 48 4.07 -19.64 9.75
N ALA A 49 4.05 -20.84 10.34
CA ALA A 49 5.21 -21.39 11.05
C ALA A 49 6.46 -21.60 10.18
N ALA A 50 6.32 -21.49 8.85
CA ALA A 50 7.45 -21.53 7.91
C ALA A 50 8.23 -20.19 7.84
N ALA A 51 7.76 -19.13 8.51
CA ALA A 51 8.42 -17.84 8.51
C ALA A 51 9.88 -17.92 9.01
N GLU A 52 10.82 -17.44 8.21
CA GLU A 52 12.23 -17.33 8.59
C GLU A 52 12.55 -15.90 9.07
N LEU A 53 12.40 -15.66 10.38
CA LEU A 53 12.63 -14.34 10.99
C LEU A 53 13.91 -14.28 11.86
N ARG A 54 14.92 -15.09 11.53
CA ARG A 54 16.18 -15.21 12.30
C ARG A 54 17.00 -13.92 12.35
N GLY A 55 16.82 -13.03 11.37
CA GLY A 55 17.44 -11.69 11.38
C GLY A 55 16.81 -10.72 12.39
N ILE A 56 15.66 -11.05 12.97
CA ILE A 56 14.95 -10.23 13.97
C ILE A 56 15.06 -10.85 15.37
N SER A 57 14.97 -12.19 15.47
CA SER A 57 15.04 -12.89 16.75
C SER A 57 15.53 -14.32 16.59
N ASP A 58 16.27 -14.81 17.58
CA ASP A 58 16.68 -16.22 17.68
C ASP A 58 15.53 -17.16 18.10
N ARG A 59 14.36 -16.60 18.45
CA ARG A 59 13.18 -17.40 18.82
C ARG A 59 12.66 -18.19 17.63
N ARG A 60 12.43 -19.48 17.84
CA ARG A 60 11.76 -20.36 16.86
C ARG A 60 10.27 -20.05 16.80
N ASN A 61 9.66 -20.34 15.64
CA ASN A 61 8.22 -20.20 15.38
C ASN A 61 7.68 -18.76 15.57
N LEU A 62 8.52 -17.75 15.39
CA LEU A 62 8.07 -16.37 15.31
C LEU A 62 7.36 -16.16 13.97
N VAL A 63 6.13 -15.65 14.02
CA VAL A 63 5.29 -15.40 12.84
C VAL A 63 4.65 -14.02 12.94
N VAL A 64 4.33 -13.41 11.81
CA VAL A 64 3.54 -12.18 11.81
C VAL A 64 2.06 -12.50 11.92
N SER A 65 1.39 -11.89 12.90
CA SER A 65 -0.04 -12.07 13.11
C SER A 65 -0.87 -11.17 12.19
N GLU A 66 -0.54 -9.88 12.10
CA GLU A 66 -1.28 -8.86 11.34
C GLU A 66 -0.35 -7.79 10.77
N VAL A 67 -0.81 -7.13 9.70
CA VAL A 67 -0.17 -5.94 9.12
C VAL A 67 -1.24 -4.90 8.90
N ILE A 68 -1.12 -3.76 9.57
CA ILE A 68 -2.13 -2.70 9.56
C ILE A 68 -1.50 -1.40 9.07
N HIS A 69 -2.10 -0.77 8.07
CA HIS A 69 -1.72 0.56 7.59
C HIS A 69 -2.86 1.54 7.81
N LYS A 70 -2.59 2.70 8.42
CA LYS A 70 -3.57 3.77 8.62
C LYS A 70 -3.08 5.08 8.01
N ALA A 71 -3.94 5.72 7.22
CA ALA A 71 -3.75 7.04 6.65
C ALA A 71 -4.83 7.99 7.19
N PHE A 72 -4.46 9.25 7.46
CA PHE A 72 -5.29 10.29 8.08
C PHE A 72 -5.32 11.57 7.24
#